data_AF-D7IIB9-F1
#
_entry.id   AF-D7IIB9-F1
#
_cell.length_a   1.000
_cell.length_b   1.000
_cell.length_c   1.000
_cell.angle_alpha   90.00
_cell.angle_beta   90.00
_cell.angle_gamma   90.00
#
_symmetry.space_group_name_H-M   'P 1'
#
loop_
_entity.id
_entity.type
_entity.pdbx_description
1 polymer ?
#
loop_
_entity_poly.entity_id
_entity_poly.type
_entity_poly.pdbx_seq_one_letter_code
_entity_poly.pdbx_strand_id
1 'polypeptide(L)'
;METQQTLFKGELMEELLRYYFLEMGYFVARGVKFQYQNMDVTDIDLFLYGRPSSLTRERINVDIKNKKTPQAFERIVWANGLMRILNLDSCIVATTDSKPIITSFAQSMHTMVLDGKFLNKIKSITNENERISEEDLLNELSKYKSYKTYNNKSWKYIYEFSKSRLLTELDYSGFNSSIMDLNYFITKYIADEQKRAISLRMVYVILAHTLIIMDFILKDIAFLEQKDRESKLSIGLKYGNLGKEGIDKIISMAMHISGVTSANTIMKSLDSIPVDILKDFFSKNENAKKAFGWAKELSILAFSSTLIYPNEIESSLKGVLSVILDFLSIDRKTFFETK
;
A
#
# COMPACT_ATOMS: atom_id res chain seq x y z
N MET A 1 25.67 -16.63 8.82
CA MET A 1 25.86 -15.50 7.89
C MET A 1 25.25 -15.92 6.56
N GLU A 2 23.95 -15.70 6.40
CA GLU A 2 23.31 -15.90 5.10
C GLU A 2 23.86 -14.85 4.13
N THR A 3 24.21 -15.29 2.93
CA THR A 3 24.63 -14.43 1.83
C THR A 3 23.52 -13.45 1.50
N GLN A 4 23.59 -12.25 2.04
CA GLN A 4 22.75 -11.12 1.65
C GLN A 4 22.93 -10.94 0.14
N GLN A 5 21.85 -11.04 -0.64
CA GLN A 5 21.93 -10.86 -2.08
C GLN A 5 22.48 -9.46 -2.37
N THR A 6 23.62 -9.39 -3.07
CA THR A 6 24.16 -8.11 -3.51
C THR A 6 23.22 -7.54 -4.56
N LEU A 7 22.45 -6.52 -4.19
CA LEU A 7 21.52 -5.83 -5.09
C LEU A 7 22.22 -5.41 -6.39
N PHE A 8 21.52 -5.57 -7.51
CA PHE A 8 22.01 -5.05 -8.78
C PHE A 8 22.08 -3.52 -8.74
N LYS A 9 22.93 -2.93 -9.59
CA LYS A 9 23.15 -1.48 -9.65
C LYS A 9 21.85 -0.65 -9.81
N GLY A 10 20.84 -1.21 -10.47
CA GLY A 10 19.52 -0.59 -10.61
C GLY A 10 18.75 -0.60 -9.29
N GLU A 11 18.54 -1.79 -8.74
CA GLU A 11 17.86 -2.01 -7.45
C GLU A 11 18.50 -1.22 -6.30
N LEU A 12 19.84 -1.16 -6.25
CA LEU A 12 20.55 -0.34 -5.27
C LEU A 12 20.20 1.15 -5.40
N MET A 13 20.05 1.65 -6.62
CA MET A 13 19.66 3.06 -6.83
C MET A 13 18.21 3.32 -6.43
N GLU A 14 17.30 2.39 -6.72
CA GLU A 14 15.91 2.46 -6.24
C GLU A 14 15.86 2.48 -4.71
N GLU A 15 16.66 1.64 -4.07
CA GLU A 15 16.72 1.57 -2.61
C GLU A 15 17.28 2.85 -1.97
N LEU A 16 18.32 3.45 -2.56
CA LEU A 16 18.88 4.74 -2.13
C LEU A 16 17.86 5.88 -2.29
N LEU A 17 17.15 5.93 -3.42
CA LEU A 17 16.12 6.93 -3.66
C LEU A 17 14.91 6.72 -2.75
N ARG A 18 14.52 5.47 -2.48
CA ARG A 18 13.49 5.14 -1.50
C ARG A 18 13.85 5.71 -0.13
N TYR A 19 15.08 5.50 0.34
CA TYR A 19 15.55 6.09 1.60
C TYR A 19 15.50 7.61 1.59
N TYR A 20 15.98 8.24 0.52
CA TYR A 20 15.91 9.70 0.36
C TYR A 20 14.48 10.24 0.50
N PHE A 21 13.49 9.62 -0.14
CA PHE A 21 12.10 10.06 -0.04
C PHE A 21 11.44 9.74 1.31
N LEU A 22 11.85 8.66 1.99
CA LEU A 22 11.41 8.40 3.36
C LEU A 22 11.86 9.48 4.33
N GLU A 23 13.12 9.93 4.23
CA GLU A 23 13.66 11.04 5.03
C GLU A 23 12.94 12.36 4.74
N MET A 24 12.43 12.55 3.52
CA MET A 24 11.54 13.66 3.18
C MET A 24 10.11 13.51 3.73
N GLY A 25 9.80 12.39 4.39
CA GLY A 25 8.53 12.15 5.07
C GLY A 25 7.47 11.44 4.24
N TYR A 26 7.78 11.01 3.01
CA TYR A 26 6.85 10.23 2.17
C TYR A 26 6.68 8.80 2.71
N PHE A 27 5.57 8.16 2.34
CA PHE A 27 5.48 6.70 2.27
C PHE A 27 5.95 6.26 0.88
N VAL A 28 6.76 5.20 0.81
CA VAL A 28 7.38 4.77 -0.45
C VAL A 28 7.17 3.27 -0.67
N ALA A 29 6.66 2.90 -1.84
CA ALA A 29 6.59 1.51 -2.31
C ALA A 29 7.44 1.35 -3.58
N ARG A 30 8.31 0.33 -3.63
CA ARG A 30 9.15 0.03 -4.80
C ARG A 30 8.45 -0.95 -5.75
N GLY A 31 8.77 -0.89 -7.04
CA GLY A 31 8.37 -1.88 -8.04
C GLY A 31 6.88 -2.19 -8.01
N VAL A 32 6.05 -1.14 -8.11
CA VAL A 32 4.60 -1.26 -8.00
C VAL A 32 4.02 -1.57 -9.38
N LYS A 33 3.40 -2.73 -9.52
CA LYS A 33 2.86 -3.18 -10.81
C LYS A 33 1.57 -2.46 -11.14
N PHE A 34 1.49 -1.88 -12.33
CA PHE A 34 0.26 -1.41 -12.92
C PHE A 34 -0.35 -2.50 -13.81
N GLN A 35 -1.58 -2.90 -13.47
CA GLN A 35 -2.35 -3.88 -14.22
C GLN A 35 -3.59 -3.25 -14.83
N TYR A 36 -3.94 -3.69 -16.03
CA TYR A 36 -5.21 -3.39 -16.67
C TYR A 36 -5.88 -4.69 -17.08
N GLN A 37 -7.10 -4.94 -16.58
CA GLN A 37 -7.85 -6.19 -16.84
C GLN A 37 -7.02 -7.46 -16.59
N ASN A 38 -6.28 -7.51 -15.47
CA ASN A 38 -5.38 -8.61 -15.08
C ASN A 38 -4.18 -8.84 -16.01
N MET A 39 -3.87 -7.91 -16.93
CA MET A 39 -2.62 -7.92 -17.68
C MET A 39 -1.64 -6.92 -17.07
N ASP A 40 -0.40 -7.38 -16.86
CA ASP A 40 0.71 -6.50 -16.46
C ASP A 40 0.99 -5.52 -17.61
N VAL A 41 0.77 -4.23 -17.34
CA VAL A 41 1.04 -3.15 -18.31
C VAL A 41 2.48 -2.69 -18.16
N THR A 42 2.85 -2.33 -16.93
CA THR A 42 4.21 -1.89 -16.58
C THR A 42 4.38 -1.86 -15.06
N ASP A 43 5.60 -1.58 -14.61
CA ASP A 43 5.94 -1.38 -13.20
C ASP A 43 6.43 0.06 -12.99
N ILE A 44 6.09 0.64 -11.84
CA ILE A 44 6.62 1.93 -11.38
C ILE A 44 7.77 1.66 -10.42
N ASP A 45 8.95 2.24 -10.69
CA ASP A 45 10.14 2.01 -9.86
C ASP A 45 9.89 2.44 -8.42
N LEU A 46 9.41 3.67 -8.19
CA LEU A 46 8.87 4.09 -6.88
C LEU A 46 7.50 4.76 -7.01
N PHE A 47 6.58 4.38 -6.14
CA PHE A 47 5.38 5.14 -5.82
C PHE A 47 5.60 5.90 -4.51
N LEU A 48 5.39 7.22 -4.53
CA LEU A 48 5.45 8.08 -3.35
C LEU A 48 4.04 8.50 -2.96
N TYR A 49 3.74 8.44 -1.67
CA TYR A 49 2.53 8.99 -1.09
C TYR A 49 2.91 10.01 -0.01
N GLY A 50 2.52 11.26 -0.23
CA GLY A 50 2.74 12.40 0.65
C GLY A 50 1.45 12.89 1.28
N ARG A 51 1.57 13.43 2.49
CA ARG A 51 0.49 14.13 3.20
C ARG A 51 0.93 15.58 3.53
N PRO A 52 0.88 16.51 2.56
CA PRO A 52 1.33 17.88 2.79
C PRO A 52 0.44 18.66 3.77
N SER A 53 -0.85 18.30 3.86
CA SER A 53 -1.79 18.93 4.79
C SER A 53 -2.88 17.94 5.25
N SER A 54 -3.85 18.42 6.03
CA SER A 54 -5.02 17.63 6.40
C SER A 54 -5.89 17.24 5.20
N LEU A 55 -6.01 18.12 4.19
CA LEU A 55 -6.94 17.98 3.07
C LEU A 55 -6.25 17.51 1.77
N THR A 56 -4.94 17.71 1.67
CA THR A 56 -4.18 17.37 0.46
C THR A 56 -3.42 16.07 0.66
N ARG A 57 -3.37 15.28 -0.40
CA ARG A 57 -2.50 14.13 -0.55
C ARG A 57 -1.79 14.26 -1.88
N GLU A 58 -0.56 13.80 -1.94
CA GLU A 58 0.26 13.86 -3.13
C GLU A 58 0.70 12.44 -3.48
N ARG A 59 0.48 12.03 -4.73
CA ARG A 59 0.87 10.73 -5.26
C ARG A 59 1.77 10.95 -6.44
N ILE A 60 2.96 10.35 -6.40
CA ILE A 60 4.02 10.61 -7.36
C ILE A 60 4.56 9.29 -7.89
N ASN A 61 4.71 9.17 -9.20
CA ASN A 61 5.52 8.10 -9.79
C ASN A 61 6.95 8.57 -10.05
N VAL A 62 7.92 7.72 -9.73
CA VAL A 62 9.34 7.95 -10.01
C VAL A 62 9.83 6.92 -11.01
N ASP A 63 10.40 7.37 -12.13
CA ASP A 63 11.18 6.53 -13.07
C ASP A 63 12.68 6.72 -12.80
N ILE A 64 13.40 5.61 -12.66
CA ILE A 64 14.80 5.56 -12.24
C ILE A 64 15.63 4.90 -13.33
N LYS A 65 16.57 5.66 -13.89
CA LYS A 65 17.50 5.17 -14.91
C LYS A 65 18.96 5.38 -14.59
N ASN A 66 19.55 4.38 -13.93
CA ASN A 66 20.96 4.33 -13.56
C ASN A 66 21.86 3.63 -14.62
N LYS A 67 21.94 4.17 -15.84
CA LYS A 67 22.74 3.59 -16.96
C LYS A 67 23.73 4.60 -17.56
N LYS A 68 24.68 4.14 -18.38
CA LYS A 68 25.61 5.04 -19.10
C LYS A 68 24.88 5.94 -20.09
N THR A 69 23.88 5.40 -20.79
CA THR A 69 22.99 6.12 -21.71
C THR A 69 21.56 5.93 -21.21
N PRO A 70 21.00 6.89 -20.45
CA PRO A 70 19.72 6.70 -19.78
C PRO A 70 18.50 7.07 -20.64
N GLN A 71 18.67 7.64 -21.83
CA GLN A 71 17.58 8.11 -22.70
C GLN A 71 16.61 9.06 -21.96
N ALA A 72 17.15 10.09 -21.30
CA ALA A 72 16.39 10.92 -20.36
C ALA A 72 15.15 11.61 -20.98
N PHE A 73 15.20 12.04 -22.25
CA PHE A 73 14.02 12.58 -22.94
C PHE A 73 12.86 11.58 -22.98
N GLU A 74 13.13 10.32 -23.37
CA GLU A 74 12.12 9.26 -23.41
C GLU A 74 11.57 8.96 -22.02
N ARG A 75 12.44 8.99 -20.99
CA ARG A 75 12.02 8.77 -19.59
C ARG A 75 11.11 9.87 -19.06
N ILE A 76 11.35 11.12 -19.42
CA ILE A 76 10.46 12.24 -19.08
C ILE A 76 9.09 12.03 -19.74
N VAL A 77 9.05 11.70 -21.03
CA VAL A 77 7.78 11.43 -21.73
C VAL A 77 7.05 10.22 -21.12
N TRP A 78 7.78 9.15 -20.81
CA TRP A 78 7.25 7.94 -20.20
C TRP A 78 6.63 8.20 -18.82
N ALA A 79 7.39 8.84 -17.92
CA ALA A 79 6.93 9.14 -16.57
C ALA A 79 5.70 10.04 -16.55
N ASN A 80 5.63 11.04 -17.45
CA ASN A 80 4.43 11.86 -17.66
C ASN A 80 3.23 11.06 -18.17
N GLY A 81 3.47 10.14 -19.12
CA GLY A 81 2.43 9.27 -19.65
C GLY A 81 1.79 8.45 -18.52
N LEU A 82 2.61 7.81 -17.69
CA LEU A 82 2.15 7.04 -16.54
C LEU A 82 1.41 7.89 -15.51
N MET A 83 1.94 9.06 -15.17
CA MET A 83 1.28 10.02 -14.26
C MET A 83 -0.15 10.32 -14.72
N ARG A 84 -0.33 10.61 -16.03
CA ARG A 84 -1.64 10.92 -16.61
C ARG A 84 -2.58 9.72 -16.64
N ILE A 85 -2.08 8.55 -17.03
CA ILE A 85 -2.90 7.31 -17.10
C ILE A 85 -3.41 6.92 -15.72
N LEU A 86 -2.56 7.05 -14.70
CA LEU A 86 -2.87 6.68 -13.32
C LEU A 86 -3.51 7.81 -12.51
N ASN A 87 -3.73 8.98 -13.13
CA ASN A 87 -4.24 10.18 -12.49
C ASN A 87 -3.47 10.52 -11.20
N LEU A 88 -2.13 10.48 -11.27
CA LEU A 88 -1.21 10.88 -10.20
C LEU A 88 -0.96 12.39 -10.25
N ASP A 89 -0.48 12.94 -9.15
CA ASP A 89 -0.38 14.39 -8.94
C ASP A 89 0.88 14.98 -9.59
N SER A 90 1.98 14.23 -9.60
CA SER A 90 3.24 14.62 -10.25
C SER A 90 4.09 13.40 -10.62
N CYS A 91 5.20 13.63 -11.33
CA CYS A 91 6.19 12.60 -11.61
C CYS A 91 7.63 13.12 -11.49
N ILE A 92 8.54 12.18 -11.20
CA ILE A 92 9.96 12.43 -11.05
C ILE A 92 10.74 11.50 -11.97
N VAL A 93 11.79 12.01 -12.61
CA VAL A 93 12.76 11.18 -13.34
C VAL A 93 14.12 11.30 -12.68
N ALA A 94 14.64 10.18 -12.19
CA ALA A 94 15.99 10.06 -11.68
C ALA A 94 16.90 9.47 -12.75
N THR A 95 17.90 10.23 -13.20
CA THR A 95 18.72 9.87 -14.35
C THR A 95 20.19 10.23 -14.15
N THR A 96 21.08 9.47 -14.77
CA THR A 96 22.52 9.78 -14.79
C THR A 96 22.85 10.94 -15.76
N ASP A 97 21.90 11.37 -16.60
CA ASP A 97 22.10 12.52 -17.47
C ASP A 97 22.19 13.82 -16.63
N SER A 98 23.01 14.77 -17.07
CA SER A 98 23.21 16.07 -16.41
C SER A 98 23.30 17.21 -17.42
N LYS A 99 22.91 16.96 -18.68
CA LYS A 99 22.92 17.99 -19.73
C LYS A 99 21.82 19.02 -19.42
N PRO A 100 22.10 20.33 -19.50
CA PRO A 100 21.11 21.38 -19.22
C PRO A 100 19.83 21.28 -20.04
N ILE A 101 19.92 20.77 -21.28
CA ILE A 101 18.77 20.57 -22.17
C ILE A 101 17.73 19.57 -21.60
N ILE A 102 18.16 18.60 -20.79
CA ILE A 102 17.26 17.66 -20.12
C ILE A 102 16.43 18.40 -19.06
N THR A 103 17.08 19.25 -18.27
CA THR A 103 16.41 20.06 -17.25
C THR A 103 15.42 21.03 -17.88
N SER A 104 15.79 21.73 -18.96
CA SER A 104 14.88 22.67 -19.63
C SER A 104 13.69 21.95 -20.26
N PHE A 105 13.90 20.78 -20.87
CA PHE A 105 12.80 19.96 -21.39
C PHE A 105 11.89 19.45 -20.27
N ALA A 106 12.44 18.94 -19.17
CA ALA A 106 11.65 18.48 -18.03
C ALA A 106 10.81 19.60 -17.41
N GLN A 107 11.37 20.80 -17.26
CA GLN A 107 10.65 21.99 -16.79
C GLN A 107 9.47 22.33 -17.71
N SER A 108 9.65 22.27 -19.03
CA SER A 108 8.56 22.49 -19.99
C SER A 108 7.43 21.45 -19.90
N MET A 109 7.73 20.28 -19.35
CA MET A 109 6.78 19.17 -19.12
C MET A 109 6.30 19.11 -17.66
N HIS A 110 6.64 20.09 -16.82
CA HIS A 110 6.35 20.10 -15.38
C HIS A 110 6.84 18.84 -14.64
N THR A 111 7.99 18.30 -15.06
CA THR A 111 8.60 17.10 -14.49
C THR A 111 9.83 17.46 -13.68
N MET A 112 9.92 16.93 -12.46
CA MET A 112 11.13 17.07 -11.67
C MET A 112 12.19 16.07 -12.14
N VAL A 113 13.43 16.52 -12.32
CA VAL A 113 14.56 15.66 -12.67
C VAL A 113 15.58 15.65 -11.53
N LEU A 114 15.88 14.44 -11.05
CA LEU A 114 17.00 14.16 -10.17
C LEU A 114 18.18 13.73 -11.05
N ASP A 115 19.05 14.69 -11.37
CA ASP A 115 20.12 14.52 -12.35
C ASP A 115 21.32 13.70 -11.84
N GLY A 116 22.28 13.45 -12.72
CA GLY A 116 23.47 12.68 -12.39
C GLY A 116 24.29 13.25 -11.22
N LYS A 117 24.29 14.59 -11.02
CA LYS A 117 24.96 15.22 -9.88
C LYS A 117 24.25 14.86 -8.58
N PHE A 118 22.92 14.95 -8.58
CA PHE A 118 22.10 14.54 -7.45
C PHE A 118 22.27 13.03 -7.15
N LEU A 119 22.22 12.17 -8.17
CA LEU A 119 22.40 10.72 -7.99
C LEU A 119 23.78 10.36 -7.43
N ASN A 120 24.82 11.14 -7.72
CA ASN A 120 26.13 10.92 -7.13
C ASN A 120 26.19 11.37 -5.66
N LYS A 121 25.45 12.43 -5.29
CA LYS A 121 25.32 12.88 -3.90
C LYS A 121 24.58 11.86 -3.02
N ILE A 122 23.52 11.22 -3.52
CA ILE A 122 22.79 10.24 -2.72
C ILE A 122 23.56 8.93 -2.53
N LYS A 123 24.46 8.56 -3.45
CA LYS A 123 25.32 7.37 -3.29
C LYS A 123 26.28 7.47 -2.09
N SER A 124 26.61 8.69 -1.64
CA SER A 124 27.42 8.88 -0.43
C SER A 124 26.62 8.84 0.86
N ILE A 125 25.28 8.77 0.79
CA ILE A 125 24.44 8.53 1.97
C ILE A 125 24.66 7.06 2.36
N THR A 126 25.29 6.84 3.50
CA THR A 126 25.54 5.50 4.03
C THR A 126 24.22 4.81 4.35
N ASN A 127 24.09 3.58 3.86
CA ASN A 127 22.92 2.75 4.05
C ASN A 127 23.05 2.03 5.41
N GLU A 128 22.93 2.77 6.51
CA GLU A 128 23.03 2.20 7.88
C GLU A 128 21.70 1.62 8.40
N ASN A 129 20.79 1.24 7.50
CA ASN A 129 19.57 0.58 7.92
C ASN A 129 19.77 -0.94 7.92
N GLU A 130 19.81 -1.50 9.12
CA GLU A 130 19.59 -2.92 9.38
C GLU A 130 18.16 -3.30 8.96
N ARG A 131 17.94 -3.45 7.65
CA ARG A 131 16.67 -3.91 7.07
C ARG A 131 16.88 -5.10 6.14
N ILE A 132 15.88 -5.96 6.04
CA ILE A 132 15.81 -6.93 4.95
C ILE A 132 15.51 -6.20 3.64
N SER A 133 16.14 -6.67 2.56
CA SER A 133 15.84 -6.16 1.21
C SER A 133 14.44 -6.62 0.77
N GLU A 134 13.84 -5.90 -0.17
CA GLU A 134 12.55 -6.33 -0.72
C GLU A 134 12.71 -7.58 -1.58
N GLU A 135 13.86 -7.71 -2.24
CA GLU A 135 14.26 -8.87 -3.02
C GLU A 135 14.32 -10.13 -2.15
N ASP A 136 14.94 -10.07 -0.97
CA ASP A 136 14.96 -11.16 0.01
C ASP A 136 13.55 -11.51 0.49
N LEU A 137 12.73 -10.49 0.79
CA LEU A 137 11.33 -10.71 1.18
C LEU A 137 10.54 -11.42 0.07
N LEU A 138 10.65 -10.95 -1.18
CA LEU A 138 9.96 -11.53 -2.33
C LEU A 138 10.40 -12.98 -2.58
N ASN A 139 11.70 -13.27 -2.42
CA ASN A 139 12.24 -14.61 -2.52
C ASN A 139 11.64 -15.52 -1.44
N GLU A 140 11.54 -15.06 -0.19
CA GLU A 140 10.92 -15.81 0.89
C GLU A 140 9.43 -16.06 0.63
N LEU A 141 8.69 -15.02 0.25
CA LEU A 141 7.25 -15.12 -0.06
C LEU A 141 6.96 -16.04 -1.26
N SER A 142 7.90 -16.20 -2.18
CA SER A 142 7.74 -17.08 -3.34
C SER A 142 7.68 -18.57 -2.97
N LYS A 143 8.23 -18.94 -1.79
CA LYS A 143 8.24 -20.32 -1.28
C LYS A 143 6.85 -20.81 -0.85
N TYR A 144 5.91 -19.89 -0.62
CA TYR A 144 4.59 -20.21 -0.06
C TYR A 144 3.46 -19.91 -1.05
N LYS A 145 2.45 -20.78 -1.04
CA LYS A 145 1.21 -20.63 -1.81
C LYS A 145 -0.02 -20.68 -0.91
N SER A 146 -1.06 -19.98 -1.30
CA SER A 146 -2.39 -20.11 -0.71
C SER A 146 -3.24 -21.02 -1.59
N TYR A 147 -3.37 -22.28 -1.19
CA TYR A 147 -4.05 -23.29 -2.00
C TYR A 147 -5.56 -23.07 -2.10
N LYS A 148 -6.20 -22.64 -1.01
CA LYS A 148 -7.66 -22.48 -0.93
C LYS A 148 -8.10 -21.02 -1.10
N THR A 149 -7.60 -20.12 -0.24
CA THR A 149 -8.12 -18.74 -0.16
C THR A 149 -7.81 -17.92 -1.41
N TYR A 150 -6.63 -18.08 -1.99
CA TYR A 150 -6.22 -17.34 -3.20
C TYR A 150 -5.93 -18.26 -4.37
N ASN A 151 -6.72 -19.33 -4.58
CA ASN A 151 -6.68 -20.14 -5.80
C ASN A 151 -5.25 -20.51 -6.28
N ASN A 152 -4.43 -21.05 -5.38
CA ASN A 152 -3.04 -21.45 -5.62
C ASN A 152 -2.05 -20.33 -5.95
N LYS A 153 -2.39 -19.05 -5.73
CA LYS A 153 -1.46 -17.92 -5.87
C LYS A 153 -0.39 -17.95 -4.77
N SER A 154 0.81 -17.47 -5.11
CA SER A 154 1.93 -17.35 -4.16
C SER A 154 1.70 -16.20 -3.19
N TRP A 155 2.37 -16.23 -2.04
CA TRP A 155 2.32 -15.08 -1.11
C TRP A 155 3.00 -13.85 -1.73
N LYS A 156 4.01 -14.07 -2.58
CA LYS A 156 4.60 -13.03 -3.43
C LYS A 156 3.55 -12.32 -4.28
N TYR A 157 2.65 -13.09 -4.92
CA TYR A 157 1.56 -12.50 -5.72
C TYR A 157 0.62 -11.64 -4.86
N ILE A 158 0.26 -12.11 -3.66
CA ILE A 158 -0.63 -11.36 -2.76
C ILE A 158 0.04 -10.05 -2.32
N TYR A 159 1.34 -10.09 -1.99
CA TYR A 159 2.13 -8.90 -1.67
C TYR A 159 2.20 -7.89 -2.83
N GLU A 160 2.56 -8.36 -4.03
CA GLU A 160 2.63 -7.50 -5.23
C GLU A 160 1.27 -6.87 -5.53
N PHE A 161 0.18 -7.65 -5.44
CA PHE A 161 -1.17 -7.15 -5.66
C PHE A 161 -1.58 -6.12 -4.60
N SER A 162 -1.18 -6.31 -3.34
CA SER A 162 -1.38 -5.32 -2.27
C SER A 162 -0.69 -3.99 -2.59
N LYS A 163 0.52 -4.00 -3.18
CA LYS A 163 1.17 -2.77 -3.67
C LYS A 163 0.41 -2.16 -4.83
N SER A 164 -0.03 -2.96 -5.80
CA SER A 164 -0.76 -2.47 -6.99
C SER A 164 -2.02 -1.68 -6.62
N ARG A 165 -2.72 -2.04 -5.53
CA ARG A 165 -3.89 -1.28 -5.04
C ARG A 165 -3.57 0.18 -4.72
N LEU A 166 -2.33 0.50 -4.34
CA LEU A 166 -1.92 1.89 -4.06
C LEU A 166 -2.01 2.78 -5.30
N LEU A 167 -1.98 2.21 -6.51
CA LEU A 167 -2.08 2.97 -7.76
C LEU A 167 -3.53 3.21 -8.16
N THR A 168 -4.38 2.19 -8.04
CA THR A 168 -5.70 2.19 -8.71
C THR A 168 -6.88 2.03 -7.76
N GLU A 169 -6.66 1.63 -6.50
CA GLU A 169 -7.72 1.27 -5.53
C GLU A 169 -7.52 1.98 -4.18
N LEU A 170 -7.19 3.27 -4.20
CA LEU A 170 -7.18 4.12 -2.99
C LEU A 170 -8.62 4.51 -2.59
N ASP A 171 -9.46 3.51 -2.36
CA ASP A 171 -10.89 3.65 -2.12
C ASP A 171 -11.43 2.51 -1.23
N TYR A 172 -12.74 2.48 -1.01
CA TYR A 172 -13.36 1.48 -0.14
C TYR A 172 -13.23 0.05 -0.67
N SER A 173 -13.15 -0.14 -1.98
CA SER A 173 -12.96 -1.47 -2.58
C SER A 173 -11.55 -1.98 -2.32
N GLY A 174 -10.54 -1.12 -2.44
CA GLY A 174 -9.17 -1.48 -2.10
C GLY A 174 -8.96 -1.70 -0.61
N PHE A 175 -9.65 -0.92 0.24
CA PHE A 175 -9.64 -1.13 1.70
C PHE A 175 -10.21 -2.50 2.05
N ASN A 176 -11.40 -2.82 1.58
CA ASN A 176 -12.07 -4.10 1.84
C ASN A 176 -11.25 -5.28 1.33
N SER A 177 -10.62 -5.15 0.16
CA SER A 177 -9.74 -6.19 -0.39
C SER A 177 -8.48 -6.37 0.46
N SER A 178 -7.89 -5.29 0.99
CA SER A 178 -6.71 -5.36 1.85
C SER A 178 -7.02 -5.95 3.23
N ILE A 179 -8.25 -5.76 3.73
CA ILE A 179 -8.75 -6.41 4.96
C ILE A 179 -8.86 -7.94 4.79
N MET A 180 -9.24 -8.43 3.60
CA MET A 180 -9.24 -9.87 3.31
C MET A 180 -7.81 -10.45 3.33
N ASP A 181 -6.85 -9.72 2.77
CA ASP A 181 -5.43 -10.09 2.83
C ASP A 181 -4.92 -10.12 4.29
N LEU A 182 -5.26 -9.09 5.07
CA LEU A 182 -4.92 -9.03 6.50
C LEU A 182 -5.46 -10.21 7.29
N ASN A 183 -6.74 -10.52 7.13
CA ASN A 183 -7.36 -11.66 7.82
C ASN A 183 -6.62 -12.97 7.52
N TYR A 184 -6.27 -13.18 6.24
CA TYR A 184 -5.51 -14.36 5.83
C TYR A 184 -4.15 -14.42 6.53
N PHE A 185 -3.36 -13.35 6.52
CA PHE A 185 -2.01 -13.37 7.12
C PHE A 185 -2.02 -13.36 8.65
N ILE A 186 -2.99 -12.70 9.30
CA ILE A 186 -3.17 -12.78 10.75
C ILE A 186 -3.47 -14.22 11.16
N THR A 187 -4.36 -14.89 10.43
CA THR A 187 -4.68 -16.31 10.66
C THR A 187 -3.43 -17.20 10.49
N LYS A 188 -2.59 -16.93 9.48
CA LYS A 188 -1.33 -17.67 9.27
C LYS A 188 -0.30 -17.42 10.36
N TYR A 189 -0.15 -16.17 10.79
CA TYR A 189 0.74 -15.82 11.89
C TYR A 189 0.40 -16.57 13.18
N ILE A 190 -0.89 -16.62 13.53
CA ILE A 190 -1.38 -17.32 14.73
C ILE A 190 -1.19 -18.83 14.59
N ALA A 191 -1.67 -19.42 13.49
CA ALA A 191 -1.84 -20.87 13.38
C ALA A 191 -0.61 -21.65 12.88
N ASP A 192 0.33 -21.01 12.17
CA ASP A 192 1.42 -21.70 11.47
C ASP A 192 2.78 -21.22 11.98
N GLU A 193 3.36 -21.96 12.93
CA GLU A 193 4.65 -21.64 13.57
C GLU A 193 5.78 -21.51 12.54
N GLN A 194 5.83 -22.38 11.53
CA GLN A 194 6.87 -22.35 10.51
C GLN A 194 6.78 -21.12 9.60
N LYS A 195 5.57 -20.60 9.39
CA LYS A 195 5.34 -19.40 8.57
C LYS A 195 5.13 -18.13 9.40
N ARG A 196 5.29 -18.22 10.72
CA ARG A 196 4.92 -17.15 11.66
C ARG A 196 5.65 -15.85 11.38
N ALA A 197 6.97 -15.90 11.29
CA ALA A 197 7.82 -14.74 11.08
C ALA A 197 7.48 -14.00 9.78
N ILE A 198 7.40 -14.73 8.66
CA ILE A 198 7.08 -14.15 7.36
C ILE A 198 5.62 -13.67 7.26
N SER A 199 4.68 -14.36 7.92
CA SER A 199 3.29 -13.92 8.02
C SER A 199 3.16 -12.62 8.79
N LEU A 200 3.92 -12.44 9.88
CA LEU A 200 3.90 -11.21 10.66
C LEU A 200 4.40 -10.01 9.85
N ARG A 201 5.48 -10.18 9.08
CA ARG A 201 5.95 -9.14 8.15
C ARG A 201 4.87 -8.77 7.13
N MET A 202 4.13 -9.76 6.64
CA MET A 202 2.99 -9.54 5.74
C MET A 202 1.85 -8.79 6.42
N VAL A 203 1.53 -9.10 7.69
CA VAL A 203 0.54 -8.34 8.47
C VAL A 203 0.94 -6.88 8.56
N TYR A 204 2.20 -6.57 8.91
CA TYR A 204 2.66 -5.20 9.02
C TYR A 204 2.62 -4.45 7.68
N VAL A 205 3.12 -5.03 6.59
CA VAL A 205 3.16 -4.32 5.30
C VAL A 205 1.79 -4.16 4.67
N ILE A 206 0.89 -5.14 4.78
CA ILE A 206 -0.47 -5.01 4.26
C ILE A 206 -1.27 -4.03 5.12
N LEU A 207 -1.05 -4.00 6.44
CA LEU A 207 -1.69 -2.99 7.29
C LEU A 207 -1.19 -1.59 6.94
N ALA A 208 0.09 -1.44 6.63
CA ALA A 208 0.63 -0.18 6.13
C ALA A 208 -0.09 0.27 4.84
N HIS A 209 -0.23 -0.61 3.83
CA HIS A 209 -0.99 -0.30 2.61
C HIS A 209 -2.46 0.04 2.90
N THR A 210 -3.10 -0.73 3.78
CA THR A 210 -4.49 -0.52 4.20
C THR A 210 -4.68 0.86 4.83
N LEU A 211 -3.71 1.32 5.61
CA LEU A 211 -3.74 2.63 6.25
C LEU A 211 -3.45 3.77 5.28
N ILE A 212 -2.66 3.56 4.22
CA ILE A 212 -2.52 4.54 3.13
C ILE A 212 -3.85 4.68 2.38
N ILE A 213 -4.52 3.58 2.07
CA ILE A 213 -5.85 3.59 1.44
C ILE A 213 -6.85 4.34 2.34
N MET A 214 -6.91 4.01 3.63
CA MET A 214 -7.79 4.68 4.58
C MET A 214 -7.46 6.17 4.73
N ASP A 215 -6.19 6.55 4.84
CA ASP A 215 -5.77 7.96 4.93
C ASP A 215 -6.18 8.75 3.69
N PHE A 216 -6.16 8.13 2.50
CA PHE A 216 -6.64 8.76 1.27
C PHE A 216 -8.16 8.93 1.28
N ILE A 217 -8.93 7.91 1.67
CA ILE A 217 -10.40 7.99 1.84
C ILE A 217 -10.77 9.12 2.81
N LEU A 218 -10.06 9.20 3.93
CA LEU A 218 -10.34 10.17 4.99
C LEU A 218 -10.14 11.62 4.54
N LYS A 219 -9.28 11.88 3.54
CA LYS A 219 -9.06 13.24 3.02
C LYS A 219 -10.36 13.83 2.45
N ASP A 220 -11.17 13.01 1.78
CA ASP A 220 -12.38 13.45 1.05
C ASP A 220 -13.56 13.73 1.98
N ILE A 221 -13.45 13.28 3.23
CA ILE A 221 -14.47 13.50 4.28
C ILE A 221 -13.92 14.29 5.46
N ALA A 222 -12.68 14.79 5.39
CA ALA A 222 -12.02 15.45 6.51
C ALA A 222 -12.72 16.74 6.96
N PHE A 223 -13.40 17.43 6.04
CA PHE A 223 -14.14 18.67 6.30
C PHE A 223 -15.55 18.44 6.84
N LEU A 224 -16.04 17.19 6.81
CA LEU A 224 -17.38 16.86 7.29
C LEU A 224 -17.42 16.82 8.81
N GLU A 225 -18.61 17.11 9.35
CA GLU A 225 -18.92 16.91 10.76
C GLU A 225 -18.84 15.44 11.15
N GLN A 226 -18.60 15.18 12.44
CA GLN A 226 -18.37 13.83 12.96
C GLN A 226 -19.45 12.82 12.52
N LYS A 227 -20.72 13.20 12.63
CA LYS A 227 -21.87 12.36 12.26
C LYS A 227 -21.88 12.01 10.77
N ASP A 228 -21.52 12.97 9.92
CA ASP A 228 -21.51 12.77 8.47
C ASP A 228 -20.31 11.93 8.04
N ARG A 229 -19.15 12.08 8.70
CA ARG A 229 -18.00 11.19 8.52
C ARG A 229 -18.34 9.75 8.88
N GLU A 230 -18.97 9.55 10.02
CA GLU A 230 -19.43 8.23 10.45
C GLU A 230 -20.40 7.62 9.42
N SER A 231 -21.38 8.40 8.95
CA SER A 231 -22.32 7.93 7.93
C SER A 231 -21.62 7.52 6.62
N LYS A 232 -20.71 8.37 6.12
CA LYS A 232 -19.95 8.10 4.89
C LYS A 232 -19.07 6.87 5.02
N LEU A 233 -18.33 6.73 6.12
CA LEU A 233 -17.48 5.57 6.39
C LEU A 233 -18.32 4.30 6.51
N SER A 234 -19.44 4.33 7.23
CA SER A 234 -20.34 3.18 7.38
C SER A 234 -20.82 2.66 6.03
N ILE A 235 -21.29 3.58 5.16
CA ILE A 235 -21.79 3.21 3.83
C ILE A 235 -20.65 2.67 2.96
N GLY A 236 -19.51 3.37 2.90
CA GLY A 236 -18.40 2.98 2.04
C GLY A 236 -17.77 1.65 2.46
N LEU A 237 -17.51 1.44 3.76
CA LEU A 237 -16.94 0.19 4.25
C LEU A 237 -17.87 -1.01 4.01
N LYS A 238 -19.18 -0.80 4.14
CA LYS A 238 -20.18 -1.87 4.00
C LYS A 238 -20.50 -2.19 2.54
N TYR A 239 -20.64 -1.18 1.69
CA TYR A 239 -21.16 -1.32 0.32
C TYR A 239 -20.13 -1.01 -0.77
N GLY A 240 -18.88 -0.69 -0.40
CA GLY A 240 -17.84 -0.28 -1.33
C GLY A 240 -18.17 1.03 -2.05
N ASN A 241 -17.55 1.24 -3.21
CA ASN A 241 -17.68 2.48 -3.98
C ASN A 241 -19.07 2.67 -4.61
N LEU A 242 -19.82 1.58 -4.81
CA LEU A 242 -21.13 1.61 -5.45
C LEU A 242 -22.24 2.11 -4.51
N GLY A 243 -21.98 2.11 -3.20
CA GLY A 243 -22.99 2.42 -2.20
C GLY A 243 -24.14 1.41 -2.17
N LYS A 244 -25.10 1.67 -1.28
CA LYS A 244 -26.24 0.78 -1.07
C LYS A 244 -27.08 0.60 -2.34
N GLU A 245 -27.45 1.71 -2.98
CA GLU A 245 -28.29 1.69 -4.20
C GLU A 245 -27.62 0.95 -5.36
N GLY A 246 -26.31 1.11 -5.54
CA GLY A 246 -25.57 0.40 -6.59
C GLY A 246 -25.53 -1.11 -6.34
N ILE A 247 -25.36 -1.53 -5.07
CA ILE A 247 -25.46 -2.94 -4.68
C ILE A 247 -26.87 -3.48 -4.85
N ASP A 248 -27.90 -2.72 -4.44
CA ASP A 248 -29.31 -3.09 -4.64
C ASP A 248 -29.61 -3.36 -6.12
N LYS A 249 -29.07 -2.52 -7.01
CA LYS A 249 -29.21 -2.66 -8.47
C LYS A 249 -28.50 -3.91 -9.01
N ILE A 250 -27.25 -4.17 -8.58
CA ILE A 250 -26.51 -5.38 -8.99
C ILE A 250 -27.24 -6.65 -8.53
N ILE A 251 -27.70 -6.68 -7.28
CA ILE A 251 -28.45 -7.80 -6.73
C ILE A 251 -29.73 -8.01 -7.53
N SER A 252 -30.47 -6.93 -7.82
CA SER A 252 -31.69 -7.00 -8.63
C SER A 252 -31.42 -7.56 -10.03
N MET A 253 -30.35 -7.12 -10.71
CA MET A 253 -29.95 -7.65 -12.02
C MET A 253 -29.55 -9.12 -11.94
N ALA A 254 -28.77 -9.52 -10.93
CA ALA A 254 -28.37 -10.91 -10.72
C ALA A 254 -29.58 -11.83 -10.44
N MET A 255 -30.59 -11.33 -9.71
CA MET A 255 -31.84 -12.05 -9.49
C MET A 255 -32.63 -12.26 -10.79
N HIS A 256 -32.69 -11.22 -11.64
CA HIS A 256 -33.35 -11.31 -12.95
C HIS A 256 -32.66 -12.29 -13.91
N ILE A 257 -31.33 -12.41 -13.83
CA ILE A 257 -30.53 -13.29 -14.70
C ILE A 257 -30.52 -14.74 -14.20
N SER A 258 -30.37 -14.94 -12.89
CA SER A 258 -30.01 -16.25 -12.32
C SER A 258 -31.17 -16.98 -11.63
N GLY A 259 -32.35 -16.36 -11.50
CA GLY A 259 -33.49 -16.94 -10.77
C GLY A 259 -33.24 -17.14 -9.28
N VAL A 260 -32.19 -16.54 -8.73
CA VAL A 260 -31.79 -16.66 -7.31
C VAL A 260 -32.79 -15.90 -6.45
N THR A 261 -33.40 -16.60 -5.49
CA THR A 261 -34.61 -16.15 -4.79
C THR A 261 -34.39 -15.34 -3.52
N SER A 262 -33.16 -14.93 -3.18
CA SER A 262 -32.94 -14.29 -1.88
C SER A 262 -31.91 -13.16 -1.88
N ALA A 263 -32.30 -12.00 -2.42
CA ALA A 263 -31.66 -10.71 -2.07
C ALA A 263 -31.55 -10.55 -0.54
N ASN A 264 -32.53 -11.06 0.20
CA ASN A 264 -32.57 -10.99 1.66
C ASN A 264 -31.39 -11.69 2.33
N THR A 265 -30.86 -12.79 1.79
CA THR A 265 -29.69 -13.47 2.36
C THR A 265 -28.43 -12.62 2.17
N ILE A 266 -28.26 -12.01 0.98
CA ILE A 266 -27.13 -11.12 0.69
C ILE A 266 -27.21 -9.87 1.58
N MET A 267 -28.39 -9.26 1.70
CA MET A 267 -28.57 -8.09 2.56
C MET A 267 -28.31 -8.37 4.03
N LYS A 268 -28.82 -9.50 4.56
CA LYS A 268 -28.50 -9.93 5.93
C LYS A 268 -27.00 -10.14 6.14
N SER A 269 -26.28 -10.66 5.14
CA SER A 269 -24.82 -10.83 5.24
C SER A 269 -24.09 -9.48 5.29
N LEU A 270 -24.52 -8.50 4.48
CA LEU A 270 -23.96 -7.15 4.52
C LEU A 270 -24.27 -6.47 5.85
N ASP A 271 -25.51 -6.60 6.36
CA ASP A 271 -25.94 -6.04 7.65
C ASP A 271 -25.18 -6.61 8.85
N SER A 272 -24.60 -7.81 8.72
CA SER A 272 -23.81 -8.45 9.78
C SER A 272 -22.37 -7.95 9.89
N ILE A 273 -21.88 -7.16 8.92
CA ILE A 273 -20.50 -6.66 8.93
C ILE A 273 -20.36 -5.62 10.06
N PRO A 274 -19.44 -5.80 11.02
CA PRO A 274 -19.30 -4.93 12.20
C PRO A 274 -18.55 -3.62 11.88
N VAL A 275 -19.06 -2.87 10.89
CA VAL A 275 -18.43 -1.62 10.39
C VAL A 275 -18.34 -0.53 11.45
N ASP A 276 -19.15 -0.60 12.51
CA ASP A 276 -19.15 0.38 13.60
C ASP A 276 -17.79 0.49 14.28
N ILE A 277 -17.05 -0.61 14.42
CA ILE A 277 -15.71 -0.63 15.02
C ILE A 277 -14.75 0.27 14.22
N LEU A 278 -14.70 0.09 12.91
CA LEU A 278 -13.82 0.86 12.02
C LEU A 278 -14.29 2.31 11.88
N LYS A 279 -15.60 2.51 11.73
CA LYS A 279 -16.24 3.81 11.59
C LYS A 279 -15.99 4.68 12.83
N ASP A 280 -16.26 4.17 14.02
CA ASP A 280 -16.08 4.91 15.29
C ASP A 280 -14.61 5.24 15.55
N PHE A 281 -13.70 4.37 15.10
CA PHE A 281 -12.26 4.62 15.23
C PHE A 281 -11.75 5.66 14.23
N PHE A 282 -12.01 5.48 12.93
CA PHE A 282 -11.42 6.33 11.88
C PHE A 282 -12.15 7.65 11.66
N SER A 283 -13.42 7.77 12.06
CA SER A 283 -14.14 9.06 12.01
C SER A 283 -13.55 10.12 12.96
N LYS A 284 -12.83 9.69 14.01
CA LYS A 284 -12.17 10.59 14.97
C LYS A 284 -11.00 11.29 14.31
N ASN A 285 -11.02 12.62 14.35
CA ASN A 285 -9.98 13.49 13.78
C ASN A 285 -8.55 13.13 14.25
N GLU A 286 -8.38 12.72 15.51
CA GLU A 286 -7.07 12.32 16.04
C GLU A 286 -6.52 11.08 15.33
N ASN A 287 -7.33 10.03 15.16
CA ASN A 287 -6.93 8.80 14.50
C ASN A 287 -6.71 9.02 13.01
N ALA A 288 -7.57 9.82 12.37
CA ALA A 288 -7.40 10.22 10.97
C ALA A 288 -6.08 10.98 10.73
N LYS A 289 -5.57 11.73 11.72
CA LYS A 289 -4.25 12.39 11.64
C LYS A 289 -3.07 11.42 11.79
N LYS A 290 -3.26 10.33 12.52
CA LYS A 290 -2.19 9.34 12.79
C LYS A 290 -2.08 8.25 11.72
N ALA A 291 -3.14 7.98 10.95
CA ALA A 291 -3.17 6.91 9.94
C ALA A 291 -1.94 6.89 9.00
N PHE A 292 -1.54 8.03 8.46
CA PHE A 292 -0.34 8.14 7.62
C PHE A 292 0.96 7.83 8.37
N GLY A 293 1.09 8.29 9.62
CA GLY A 293 2.26 7.99 10.47
C GLY A 293 2.38 6.51 10.77
N TRP A 294 1.27 5.89 11.20
CA TRP A 294 1.19 4.46 11.45
C TRP A 294 1.57 3.63 10.22
N ALA A 295 1.14 4.03 9.02
CA ALA A 295 1.51 3.34 7.78
C ALA A 295 3.03 3.33 7.56
N LYS A 296 3.71 4.45 7.80
CA LYS A 296 5.17 4.52 7.66
C LYS A 296 5.88 3.67 8.69
N GLU A 297 5.46 3.73 9.95
CA GLU A 297 6.07 2.94 11.03
C GLU A 297 5.88 1.43 10.81
N LEU A 298 4.69 0.99 10.40
CA LEU A 298 4.42 -0.42 10.08
C LEU A 298 5.25 -0.90 8.87
N SER A 299 5.46 -0.04 7.88
CA SER A 299 6.37 -0.35 6.77
C SER A 299 7.79 -0.58 7.27
N ILE A 300 8.29 0.27 8.19
CA ILE A 300 9.61 0.07 8.80
C ILE A 300 9.68 -1.27 9.55
N LEU A 301 8.67 -1.58 10.38
CA LEU A 301 8.60 -2.85 11.11
C LEU A 301 8.60 -4.08 10.20
N ALA A 302 7.87 -4.02 9.09
CA ALA A 302 7.78 -5.13 8.13
C ALA A 302 9.15 -5.51 7.54
N PHE A 303 10.04 -4.54 7.37
CA PHE A 303 11.36 -4.73 6.77
C PHE A 303 12.53 -4.67 7.76
N SER A 304 12.29 -4.51 9.06
CA SER A 304 13.36 -4.53 10.08
C SER A 304 14.21 -5.80 10.00
N SER A 305 15.54 -5.71 10.15
CA SER A 305 16.45 -6.87 10.19
C SER A 305 15.99 -7.88 11.24
N THR A 306 15.68 -7.37 12.43
CA THR A 306 15.15 -8.12 13.56
C THR A 306 13.64 -8.02 13.54
N LEU A 307 12.97 -9.18 13.61
CA LEU A 307 11.52 -9.22 13.70
C LEU A 307 11.06 -8.71 15.06
N ILE A 308 10.20 -7.69 15.07
CA ILE A 308 9.61 -7.13 16.30
C ILE A 308 8.20 -7.69 16.44
N TYR A 309 7.93 -8.34 17.56
CA TYR A 309 6.65 -9.00 17.81
C TYR A 309 5.56 -8.01 18.22
N PRO A 310 4.26 -8.33 18.02
CA PRO A 310 3.17 -7.40 18.30
C PRO A 310 3.10 -6.91 19.75
N ASN A 311 3.58 -7.69 20.71
CA ASN A 311 3.66 -7.28 22.12
C ASN A 311 4.75 -6.23 22.38
N GLU A 312 5.69 -6.03 21.46
CA GLU A 312 6.87 -5.15 21.61
C GLU A 312 6.72 -3.81 20.86
N ILE A 313 5.76 -3.71 19.93
CA ILE A 313 5.52 -2.46 19.18
C ILE A 313 4.90 -1.37 20.07
N GLU A 314 4.95 -0.13 19.58
CA GLU A 314 4.39 1.04 20.26
C GLU A 314 2.87 0.91 20.52
N SER A 315 2.40 1.49 21.63
CA SER A 315 1.00 1.45 22.04
C SER A 315 0.03 1.98 20.97
N SER A 316 0.41 3.01 20.21
CA SER A 316 -0.46 3.54 19.15
C SER A 316 -0.67 2.54 18.01
N LEU A 317 0.40 1.81 17.61
CA LEU A 317 0.35 0.73 16.62
C LEU A 317 -0.43 -0.49 17.14
N LYS A 318 -0.29 -0.84 18.42
CA LYS A 318 -1.14 -1.87 19.05
C LYS A 318 -2.61 -1.50 19.01
N GLY A 319 -2.92 -0.20 19.17
CA GLY A 319 -4.28 0.32 19.09
C GLY A 319 -4.93 0.06 17.72
N VAL A 320 -4.25 0.43 16.64
CA VAL A 320 -4.78 0.20 15.29
C VAL A 320 -4.86 -1.30 14.94
N LEU A 321 -3.88 -2.10 15.34
CA LEU A 321 -3.95 -3.57 15.19
C LEU A 321 -5.13 -4.16 15.95
N SER A 322 -5.36 -3.71 17.19
CA SER A 322 -6.50 -4.16 17.99
C SER A 322 -7.84 -3.89 17.30
N VAL A 323 -8.01 -2.71 16.71
CA VAL A 323 -9.22 -2.33 15.96
C VAL A 323 -9.45 -3.25 14.76
N ILE A 324 -8.39 -3.59 14.01
CA ILE A 324 -8.48 -4.54 12.90
C ILE A 324 -8.82 -5.95 13.40
N LEU A 325 -8.21 -6.40 14.49
CA LEU A 325 -8.50 -7.70 15.09
C LEU A 325 -9.96 -7.80 15.55
N ASP A 326 -10.47 -6.76 16.23
CA ASP A 326 -11.87 -6.71 16.65
C ASP A 326 -12.82 -6.76 15.46
N PHE A 327 -12.54 -5.98 14.41
CA PHE A 327 -13.32 -5.98 13.18
C PHE A 327 -13.36 -7.37 12.53
N LEU A 328 -12.23 -8.08 12.54
CA LEU A 328 -12.10 -9.45 12.03
C LEU A 328 -12.61 -10.52 13.01
N SER A 329 -13.09 -10.14 14.19
CA SER A 329 -13.50 -11.06 15.26
C SER A 329 -12.40 -12.03 15.70
N ILE A 330 -11.14 -11.56 15.70
CA ILE A 330 -9.97 -12.32 16.14
C ILE A 330 -9.61 -11.90 17.57
N ASP A 331 -9.43 -12.89 18.45
CA ASP A 331 -9.06 -12.64 19.84
C ASP A 331 -7.69 -11.94 19.93
N ARG A 332 -7.68 -10.76 20.55
CA ARG A 332 -6.47 -9.93 20.66
C ARG A 332 -5.36 -10.65 21.42
N LYS A 333 -5.70 -11.35 22.50
CA LYS A 333 -4.72 -12.04 23.35
C LYS A 333 -3.96 -13.08 22.54
N THR A 334 -4.68 -13.88 21.77
CA THR A 334 -4.13 -14.87 20.84
C THR A 334 -3.12 -14.23 19.87
N PHE A 335 -3.46 -13.08 19.28
CA PHE A 335 -2.53 -12.39 18.37
C PHE A 335 -1.29 -11.84 19.11
N PHE A 336 -1.48 -11.10 20.20
CA PHE A 336 -0.38 -10.39 20.88
C PHE A 336 0.54 -11.31 21.68
N GLU A 337 0.09 -12.47 22.13
CA GLU A 337 0.91 -13.42 22.89
C GLU A 337 1.63 -14.46 22.01
N THR A 338 1.31 -14.51 20.72
CA THR A 338 1.96 -15.40 19.75
C THR A 338 3.42 -14.97 19.49
N LYS A 339 4.39 -15.88 19.60
CA LYS A 339 5.83 -15.62 19.35
C LYS A 339 6.44 -16.63 18.39
#